data_AF-A0A7X0RCU2-F1
#
_entry.id   AF-A0A7X0RCU2-F1
#
_cell.length_a   1.000
_cell.length_b   1.000
_cell.length_c   1.000
_cell.angle_alpha   90.00
_cell.angle_beta   90.00
_cell.angle_gamma   90.00
#
_symmetry.space_group_name_H-M   'P 1'
#
loop_
_entity.id
_entity.type
_entity.pdbx_description
1 polymer ?
#
loop_
_entity_poly.entity_id
_entity_poly.type
_entity_poly.pdbx_seq_one_letter_code
_entity_poly.pdbx_strand_id
1 'polypeptide(L)'
;MPRGPLMIIGGAEDKLRKRTILTDFVTASGGADARIAVIPTASSLGPEVVEVYDALFRKLGAADVVAVRPETRQDSHDPELVARLERATGIFMTGGNQLKLSSIIAGTPLADALMEARERGAVIAGTSAGASIQSSHMVAFGGPGSTPKQRMTQVAAGLGLLEQTVIDQHFDQRNRYGRLLMIVSQSPQLLGMGVDEDTSAIVEDVDGHDVLRVVGRGAVTIFDPTHIVTNAYEARRSAPLLSSGVVLHVLPAGATFDLTTRTFVPATTLVHDADEAQEQAEASHDLRRLARDIAAADASPSALRRRLARSRKKPDTAPVPATSTDPHMDGAPS
;
A
#
# COMPACT_ATOMS: atom_id res chain seq x y z
N MET A 1 -18.50 -2.42 18.63
CA MET A 1 -17.44 -3.06 17.82
C MET A 1 -16.26 -2.12 17.81
N PRO A 2 -15.00 -2.60 17.71
CA PRO A 2 -13.87 -1.71 17.52
C PRO A 2 -14.02 -0.93 16.22
N ARG A 3 -13.45 0.28 16.17
CA ARG A 3 -13.39 1.08 14.94
C ARG A 3 -12.61 0.35 13.86
N GLY A 4 -12.95 0.60 12.60
CA GLY A 4 -12.31 -0.03 11.46
C GLY A 4 -10.83 0.37 11.33
N PRO A 5 -9.98 -0.53 10.79
CA PRO A 5 -8.56 -0.28 10.63
C PRO A 5 -8.29 0.85 9.62
N LEU A 6 -7.17 1.52 9.82
CA LEU A 6 -6.60 2.45 8.85
C LEU A 6 -5.48 1.74 8.08
N MET A 7 -5.46 1.86 6.76
CA MET A 7 -4.35 1.43 5.93
C MET A 7 -3.71 2.64 5.26
N ILE A 8 -2.56 3.03 5.77
CA ILE A 8 -1.79 4.19 5.32
C ILE A 8 -0.73 3.67 4.35
N ILE A 9 -0.93 3.89 3.05
CA ILE A 9 -0.10 3.30 1.99
C ILE A 9 0.82 4.36 1.40
N GLY A 10 2.13 4.11 1.40
CA GLY A 10 3.13 5.10 0.99
C GLY A 10 3.15 5.45 -0.50
N GLY A 11 2.30 4.84 -1.32
CA GLY A 11 2.21 5.11 -2.75
C GLY A 11 2.90 4.05 -3.61
N ALA A 12 2.62 4.10 -4.92
CA ALA A 12 3.20 3.19 -5.92
C ALA A 12 3.08 1.70 -5.55
N GLU A 13 2.03 1.33 -4.82
CA GLU A 13 1.79 -0.04 -4.39
C GLU A 13 1.55 -0.97 -5.58
N ASP A 14 1.98 -2.22 -5.45
CA ASP A 14 1.94 -3.22 -6.51
C ASP A 14 0.51 -3.52 -6.95
N LYS A 15 0.20 -3.18 -8.20
CA LYS A 15 -1.09 -3.45 -8.86
C LYS A 15 -1.02 -4.63 -9.83
N LEU A 16 0.17 -5.20 -10.05
CA LEU A 16 0.42 -6.13 -11.15
C LEU A 16 0.76 -7.53 -10.65
N ARG A 17 1.66 -7.66 -9.67
CA ARG A 17 2.20 -8.95 -9.22
C ARG A 17 1.41 -9.49 -8.03
N LYS A 18 2.01 -9.53 -6.84
CA LYS A 18 1.45 -10.14 -5.62
C LYS A 18 0.31 -9.30 -5.04
N ARG A 19 0.36 -7.97 -5.19
CA ARG A 19 -0.70 -7.05 -4.73
C ARG A 19 -1.05 -7.24 -3.26
N THR A 20 -0.07 -7.56 -2.43
CA THR A 20 -0.27 -7.93 -1.01
C THR A 20 -1.10 -6.88 -0.27
N ILE A 21 -0.70 -5.60 -0.34
CA ILE A 21 -1.40 -4.51 0.35
C ILE A 21 -2.86 -4.37 -0.09
N LEU A 22 -3.13 -4.51 -1.39
CA LEU A 22 -4.50 -4.38 -1.92
C LEU A 22 -5.35 -5.61 -1.62
N THR A 23 -4.74 -6.78 -1.52
CA THR A 23 -5.38 -8.03 -1.10
C THR A 23 -5.76 -7.96 0.39
N ASP A 24 -4.85 -7.46 1.23
CA ASP A 24 -5.10 -7.22 2.65
C ASP A 24 -6.25 -6.23 2.83
N PHE A 25 -6.31 -5.17 2.03
CA PHE A 25 -7.42 -4.21 2.06
C PHE A 25 -8.76 -4.85 1.74
N VAL A 26 -8.85 -5.64 0.65
CA VAL A 26 -10.10 -6.33 0.28
C VAL A 26 -10.51 -7.32 1.36
N THR A 27 -9.54 -8.08 1.89
CA THR A 27 -9.77 -9.06 2.96
C THR A 27 -10.29 -8.39 4.23
N ALA A 28 -9.62 -7.33 4.69
CA ALA A 28 -10.04 -6.55 5.85
C ALA A 28 -11.40 -5.88 5.63
N SER A 29 -11.74 -5.55 4.39
CA SER A 29 -13.05 -4.98 4.01
C SER A 29 -14.18 -6.03 3.93
N GLY A 30 -13.92 -7.30 4.26
CA GLY A 30 -14.92 -8.38 4.24
C GLY A 30 -14.76 -9.39 3.10
N GLY A 31 -13.66 -9.34 2.34
CA GLY A 31 -13.34 -10.30 1.29
C GLY A 31 -14.45 -10.41 0.24
N ALA A 32 -15.06 -11.59 0.14
CA ALA A 32 -16.14 -11.88 -0.81
C ALA A 32 -17.39 -11.01 -0.60
N ASP A 33 -17.61 -10.50 0.61
CA ASP A 33 -18.74 -9.62 0.94
C ASP A 33 -18.38 -8.13 0.89
N ALA A 34 -17.13 -7.80 0.52
CA ALA A 34 -16.63 -6.44 0.57
C ALA A 34 -17.39 -5.52 -0.40
N ARG A 35 -17.83 -4.36 0.13
CA ARG A 35 -18.42 -3.25 -0.62
C ARG A 35 -17.51 -2.05 -0.50
N ILE A 36 -16.75 -1.79 -1.55
CA ILE A 36 -15.65 -0.83 -1.52
C ILE A 36 -16.08 0.49 -2.17
N ALA A 37 -16.01 1.58 -1.42
CA ALA A 37 -16.14 2.92 -1.97
C ALA A 37 -14.76 3.46 -2.39
N VAL A 38 -14.59 3.82 -3.66
CA VAL A 38 -13.36 4.44 -4.17
C VAL A 38 -13.55 5.94 -4.26
N ILE A 39 -12.66 6.70 -3.61
CA ILE A 39 -12.62 8.17 -3.63
C ILE A 39 -11.45 8.64 -4.51
N PRO A 40 -11.71 9.00 -5.79
CA PRO A 40 -10.68 9.37 -6.75
C PRO A 40 -10.31 10.85 -6.72
N THR A 41 -10.85 11.64 -5.78
CA THR A 41 -10.82 13.12 -5.81
C THR A 41 -9.43 13.72 -5.92
N ALA A 42 -8.41 13.09 -5.31
CA ALA A 42 -7.01 13.54 -5.43
C ALA A 42 -6.46 13.40 -6.86
N SER A 43 -6.95 12.42 -7.63
CA SER A 43 -6.39 12.03 -8.92
C SER A 43 -6.58 13.10 -9.99
N SER A 44 -5.62 13.16 -10.92
CA SER A 44 -5.71 13.90 -12.17
C SER A 44 -6.21 13.05 -13.34
N LEU A 45 -6.32 11.73 -13.16
CA LEU A 45 -6.71 10.76 -14.20
C LEU A 45 -8.23 10.68 -14.45
N GLY A 46 -9.02 11.52 -13.76
CA GLY A 46 -10.47 11.57 -13.98
C GLY A 46 -11.18 10.23 -13.70
N PRO A 47 -12.18 9.83 -14.52
CA PRO A 47 -12.94 8.59 -14.28
C PRO A 47 -12.10 7.31 -14.37
N GLU A 48 -11.03 7.30 -15.16
CA GLU A 48 -10.25 6.10 -15.48
C GLU A 48 -9.63 5.46 -14.23
N VAL A 49 -9.24 6.25 -13.23
CA VAL A 49 -8.68 5.71 -11.98
C VAL A 49 -9.68 4.84 -11.24
N VAL A 50 -10.98 5.14 -11.34
CA VAL A 50 -12.05 4.34 -10.74
C VAL A 50 -12.14 3.00 -11.44
N GLU A 51 -12.12 2.98 -12.77
CA GLU A 51 -12.16 1.74 -13.56
C GLU A 51 -10.98 0.81 -13.24
N VAL A 52 -9.79 1.38 -13.04
CA VAL A 52 -8.59 0.62 -12.63
C VAL A 52 -8.79 -0.04 -11.26
N TYR A 53 -9.26 0.72 -10.26
CA TYR A 53 -9.47 0.16 -8.91
C TYR A 53 -10.70 -0.76 -8.83
N ASP A 54 -11.76 -0.49 -9.57
CA ASP A 54 -12.93 -1.37 -9.70
C ASP A 54 -12.52 -2.74 -10.25
N ALA A 55 -11.87 -2.77 -11.41
CA ALA A 55 -11.37 -4.00 -12.01
C ALA A 55 -10.40 -4.74 -11.08
N LEU A 56 -9.57 -4.01 -10.34
CA LEU A 56 -8.59 -4.57 -9.43
C LEU A 56 -9.24 -5.19 -8.19
N PHE A 57 -10.12 -4.47 -7.50
CA PHE A 57 -10.75 -4.97 -6.27
C PHE A 57 -11.74 -6.08 -6.55
N ARG A 58 -12.52 -6.03 -7.64
CA ARG A 58 -13.36 -7.14 -8.07
C ARG A 58 -12.53 -8.38 -8.39
N LYS A 59 -11.38 -8.22 -9.06
CA LYS A 59 -10.45 -9.33 -9.32
C LYS A 59 -9.88 -9.93 -8.03
N LEU A 60 -9.72 -9.13 -6.98
CA LEU A 60 -9.28 -9.57 -5.66
C LEU A 60 -10.41 -10.12 -4.78
N GLY A 61 -11.65 -10.14 -5.27
CA GLY A 61 -12.77 -10.83 -4.63
C GLY A 61 -13.85 -9.93 -4.04
N ALA A 62 -13.76 -8.61 -4.15
CA ALA A 62 -14.81 -7.73 -3.62
C ALA A 62 -16.16 -7.95 -4.34
N ALA A 63 -17.25 -8.03 -3.57
CA ALA A 63 -18.61 -8.15 -4.11
C ALA A 63 -18.99 -6.92 -4.94
N ASP A 64 -18.68 -5.74 -4.42
CA ASP A 64 -19.08 -4.48 -5.05
C ASP A 64 -18.03 -3.40 -4.90
N VAL A 65 -17.95 -2.54 -5.91
CA VAL A 65 -17.10 -1.35 -5.90
C VAL A 65 -17.90 -0.19 -6.47
N VAL A 66 -17.97 0.89 -5.70
CA VAL A 66 -18.73 2.09 -6.06
C VAL A 66 -17.82 3.32 -6.07
N ALA A 67 -18.04 4.19 -7.04
CA ALA A 67 -17.33 5.46 -7.14
C ALA A 67 -17.98 6.50 -6.21
N VAL A 68 -17.17 7.17 -5.40
CA VAL A 68 -17.57 8.33 -4.60
C VAL A 68 -16.70 9.50 -5.02
N ARG A 69 -17.15 10.24 -6.03
CA ARG A 69 -16.35 11.24 -6.75
C ARG A 69 -16.96 12.63 -6.64
N PRO A 70 -16.73 13.35 -5.53
CA PRO A 70 -16.92 14.79 -5.53
C PRO A 70 -15.83 15.45 -6.37
N GLU A 71 -16.22 16.30 -7.32
CA GLU A 71 -15.29 17.13 -8.12
C GLU A 71 -15.14 18.52 -7.52
N THR A 72 -16.17 18.99 -6.83
CA THR A 72 -16.21 20.25 -6.10
C THR A 72 -16.53 20.02 -4.61
N ARG A 73 -16.23 21.02 -3.78
CA ARG A 73 -16.64 21.01 -2.37
C ARG A 73 -18.17 20.94 -2.21
N GLN A 74 -18.93 21.50 -3.14
CA GLN A 74 -20.40 21.44 -3.09
C GLN A 74 -20.89 20.00 -3.28
N ASP A 75 -20.25 19.22 -4.16
CA ASP A 75 -20.60 17.82 -4.37
C ASP A 75 -20.39 16.98 -3.10
N SER A 76 -19.47 17.38 -2.21
CA SER A 76 -19.28 16.69 -0.92
C SER A 76 -20.41 16.93 0.09
N HIS A 77 -21.43 17.70 -0.29
CA HIS A 77 -22.71 17.83 0.43
C HIS A 77 -23.85 17.06 -0.26
N ASP A 78 -23.60 16.38 -1.37
CA ASP A 78 -24.61 15.60 -2.07
C ASP A 78 -25.01 14.37 -1.23
N PRO A 79 -26.27 14.27 -0.77
CA PRO A 79 -26.73 13.15 0.03
C PRO A 79 -26.60 11.80 -0.69
N GLU A 80 -26.63 11.76 -2.02
CA GLU A 80 -26.42 10.52 -2.79
C GLU A 80 -24.98 10.00 -2.66
N LEU A 81 -23.98 10.91 -2.68
CA LEU A 81 -22.57 10.53 -2.47
C LEU A 81 -22.31 10.12 -1.02
N VAL A 82 -22.93 10.81 -0.07
CA VAL A 82 -22.88 10.49 1.36
C VAL A 82 -23.45 9.09 1.62
N ALA A 83 -24.63 8.79 1.08
CA ALA A 83 -25.31 7.50 1.26
C ALA A 83 -24.50 6.31 0.72
N ARG A 84 -23.61 6.51 -0.25
CA ARG A 84 -22.70 5.45 -0.73
C ARG A 84 -21.71 5.00 0.33
N LEU A 85 -21.32 5.87 1.26
CA LEU A 85 -20.42 5.50 2.37
C LEU A 85 -21.14 4.77 3.51
N GLU A 86 -22.47 4.91 3.63
CA GLU A 86 -23.25 4.26 4.68
C GLU A 86 -23.15 2.74 4.63
N ARG A 87 -23.09 2.17 3.42
CA ARG A 87 -23.05 0.72 3.17
C ARG A 87 -21.66 0.18 2.85
N ALA A 88 -20.65 1.04 2.82
CA ALA A 88 -19.29 0.64 2.50
C ALA A 88 -18.68 -0.13 3.68
N THR A 89 -18.03 -1.25 3.38
CA THR A 89 -17.21 -2.00 4.35
C THR A 89 -15.71 -1.69 4.19
N GLY A 90 -15.35 -1.06 3.07
CA GLY A 90 -14.03 -0.49 2.82
C GLY A 90 -14.13 0.82 2.05
N ILE A 91 -13.28 1.79 2.38
CA ILE A 91 -13.16 3.07 1.68
C ILE A 91 -11.71 3.21 1.22
N PHE A 92 -11.48 3.46 -0.07
CA PHE A 92 -10.14 3.61 -0.64
C PHE A 92 -9.95 4.99 -1.24
N MET A 93 -9.08 5.80 -0.63
CA MET A 93 -8.69 7.13 -1.11
C MET A 93 -7.46 7.06 -2.01
N THR A 94 -7.62 7.44 -3.27
CA THR A 94 -6.53 7.33 -4.26
C THR A 94 -5.46 8.43 -4.10
N GLY A 95 -4.33 8.24 -4.80
CA GLY A 95 -3.25 9.21 -4.87
C GLY A 95 -3.52 10.40 -5.81
N GLY A 96 -2.64 11.40 -5.76
CA GLY A 96 -2.72 12.60 -6.59
C GLY A 96 -2.38 13.86 -5.80
N ASN A 97 -3.25 14.86 -5.81
CA ASN A 97 -3.09 16.10 -5.06
C ASN A 97 -3.87 16.05 -3.74
N GLN A 98 -3.16 15.98 -2.63
CA GLN A 98 -3.74 15.91 -1.28
C GLN A 98 -4.42 17.21 -0.83
N LEU A 99 -4.00 18.39 -1.32
CA LEU A 99 -4.73 19.63 -1.05
C LEU A 99 -6.05 19.69 -1.80
N LYS A 100 -6.10 19.19 -3.04
CA LYS A 100 -7.37 19.04 -3.76
C LYS A 100 -8.31 18.14 -2.95
N LEU A 101 -7.82 17.00 -2.50
CA LEU A 101 -8.58 16.05 -1.68
C LEU A 101 -9.12 16.71 -0.40
N SER A 102 -8.25 17.37 0.38
CA SER A 102 -8.65 17.99 1.64
C SER A 102 -9.59 19.18 1.46
N SER A 103 -9.33 20.05 0.48
CA SER A 103 -10.18 21.23 0.23
C SER A 103 -11.61 20.87 -0.20
N ILE A 104 -11.77 19.73 -0.88
CA ILE A 104 -13.06 19.24 -1.33
C ILE A 104 -13.78 18.48 -0.20
N ILE A 105 -13.10 17.56 0.49
CA ILE A 105 -13.76 16.60 1.40
C ILE A 105 -13.75 17.07 2.86
N ALA A 106 -12.67 17.63 3.39
CA ALA A 106 -12.54 17.87 4.82
C ALA A 106 -13.58 18.90 5.33
N GLY A 107 -14.18 18.61 6.48
CA GLY A 107 -15.24 19.45 7.09
C GLY A 107 -16.50 19.55 6.23
N THR A 108 -16.90 18.45 5.58
CA THR A 108 -18.14 18.32 4.81
C THR A 108 -18.90 17.07 5.27
N PRO A 109 -20.21 16.93 4.97
CA PRO A 109 -20.96 15.73 5.30
C PRO A 109 -20.34 14.43 4.75
N LEU A 110 -19.63 14.49 3.63
CA LEU A 110 -18.92 13.33 3.10
C LEU A 110 -17.74 12.90 4.00
N ALA A 111 -17.01 13.85 4.59
CA ALA A 111 -15.98 13.53 5.59
C ALA A 111 -16.61 12.94 6.85
N ASP A 112 -17.74 13.48 7.30
CA ASP A 112 -18.46 12.97 8.47
C ASP A 112 -18.91 11.53 8.24
N ALA A 113 -19.51 11.23 7.09
CA ALA A 113 -19.92 9.87 6.74
C ALA A 113 -18.75 8.90 6.58
N LEU A 114 -17.57 9.38 6.14
CA LEU A 114 -16.35 8.60 6.12
C LEU A 114 -15.88 8.25 7.55
N MET A 115 -15.90 9.21 8.47
CA MET A 115 -15.57 8.98 9.88
C MET A 115 -16.56 8.01 10.53
N GLU A 116 -17.87 8.22 10.31
CA GLU A 116 -18.91 7.32 10.79
C GLU A 116 -18.79 5.91 10.22
N ALA A 117 -18.40 5.75 8.95
CA ALA A 117 -18.14 4.44 8.37
C ALA A 117 -17.03 3.69 9.11
N ARG A 118 -15.95 4.39 9.49
CA ARG A 118 -14.90 3.82 10.32
C ARG A 118 -15.42 3.39 11.69
N GLU A 119 -16.21 4.24 12.35
CA GLU A 119 -16.79 3.90 13.66
C GLU A 119 -17.73 2.69 13.59
N ARG A 120 -18.34 2.43 12.42
CA ARG A 120 -19.11 1.19 12.15
C ARG A 120 -18.23 -0.03 11.84
N GLY A 121 -16.92 0.12 11.76
CA GLY A 121 -15.97 -0.96 11.49
C GLY A 121 -15.44 -1.01 10.05
N ALA A 122 -15.80 -0.07 9.17
CA ALA A 122 -15.30 -0.07 7.80
C ALA A 122 -13.80 0.27 7.75
N VAL A 123 -13.06 -0.42 6.89
CA VAL A 123 -11.64 -0.15 6.67
C VAL A 123 -11.48 1.15 5.89
N ILE A 124 -10.59 2.04 6.32
CA ILE A 124 -10.20 3.21 5.52
C ILE A 124 -8.78 3.02 5.05
N ALA A 125 -8.60 2.87 3.75
CA ALA A 125 -7.31 2.84 3.10
C ALA A 125 -7.06 4.12 2.30
N GLY A 126 -5.80 4.49 2.16
CA GLY A 126 -5.42 5.54 1.25
C GLY A 126 -3.96 5.46 0.81
N THR A 127 -3.72 5.73 -0.47
CA THR A 127 -2.40 5.67 -1.09
C THR A 127 -1.89 7.05 -1.46
N SER A 128 -0.61 7.33 -1.15
CA SER A 128 0.02 8.62 -1.42
C SER A 128 -0.79 9.78 -0.83
N ALA A 129 -1.41 10.66 -1.64
CA ALA A 129 -2.30 11.71 -1.14
C ALA A 129 -3.38 11.22 -0.16
N GLY A 130 -3.98 10.05 -0.43
CA GLY A 130 -4.95 9.40 0.45
C GLY A 130 -4.35 8.88 1.77
N ALA A 131 -3.03 8.67 1.85
CA ALA A 131 -2.34 8.33 3.10
C ALA A 131 -2.13 9.58 3.94
N SER A 132 -1.58 10.65 3.35
CA SER A 132 -1.27 11.90 4.05
C SER A 132 -2.51 12.52 4.71
N ILE A 133 -3.67 12.49 4.04
CA ILE A 133 -4.89 13.11 4.57
C ILE A 133 -5.45 12.41 5.81
N GLN A 134 -5.09 11.15 6.09
CA GLN A 134 -5.60 10.44 7.27
C GLN A 134 -5.09 11.04 8.58
N SER A 135 -3.92 11.68 8.55
CA SER A 135 -3.34 12.34 9.71
C SER A 135 -4.14 13.58 10.14
N SER A 136 -3.98 13.98 11.40
CA SER A 136 -4.47 15.29 11.87
C SER A 136 -3.79 16.46 11.15
N HIS A 137 -2.49 16.34 10.89
CA HIS A 137 -1.64 17.37 10.28
C HIS A 137 -1.04 16.83 8.99
N MET A 138 -1.61 17.23 7.86
CA MET A 138 -1.28 16.70 6.55
C MET A 138 -0.15 17.50 5.88
N VAL A 139 0.84 16.80 5.33
CA VAL A 139 1.86 17.42 4.46
C VAL A 139 1.22 17.89 3.15
N ALA A 140 1.08 19.20 2.96
CA ALA A 140 0.43 19.80 1.80
C ALA A 140 1.39 19.96 0.61
N PHE A 141 2.59 20.46 0.87
CA PHE A 141 3.66 20.67 -0.12
C PHE A 141 5.01 20.57 0.55
N GLY A 142 6.06 20.25 -0.20
CA GLY A 142 7.43 20.36 0.29
C GLY A 142 8.45 19.71 -0.63
N GLY A 143 9.69 20.20 -0.57
CA GLY A 143 10.82 19.65 -1.33
C GLY A 143 11.51 18.48 -0.61
N PRO A 144 12.33 17.69 -1.33
CA PRO A 144 13.17 16.64 -0.75
C PRO A 144 14.34 17.24 0.05
N GLY A 145 14.97 16.43 0.89
CA GLY A 145 16.22 16.76 1.59
C GLY A 145 16.31 16.06 2.94
N SER A 146 17.54 15.75 3.36
CA SER A 146 17.81 15.05 4.62
C SER A 146 17.96 16.00 5.82
N THR A 147 18.50 17.20 5.62
CA THR A 147 18.65 18.19 6.69
C THR A 147 17.34 18.94 6.93
N PRO A 148 16.78 18.96 8.17
CA PRO A 148 15.60 19.74 8.48
C PRO A 148 15.91 21.23 8.41
N LYS A 149 15.12 21.98 7.64
CA LYS A 149 15.26 23.43 7.47
C LYS A 149 13.90 24.11 7.56
N GLN A 150 13.88 25.34 8.08
CA GLN A 150 12.69 26.18 8.06
C GLN A 150 12.13 26.28 6.62
N ARG A 151 10.81 26.23 6.46
CA ARG A 151 10.07 26.30 5.17
C ARG A 151 10.32 25.18 4.16
N MET A 152 10.88 24.03 4.55
CA MET A 152 10.96 22.88 3.62
C MET A 152 9.60 22.38 3.14
N THR A 153 8.56 22.58 3.94
CA THR A 153 7.24 22.02 3.73
C THR A 153 6.17 22.94 4.29
N GLN A 154 4.94 22.75 3.82
CA GLN A 154 3.74 23.34 4.37
C GLN A 154 2.82 22.22 4.85
N VAL A 155 2.13 22.48 5.95
CA VAL A 155 1.16 21.58 6.57
C VAL A 155 -0.23 22.19 6.43
N ALA A 156 -1.23 21.36 6.21
CA ALA A 156 -2.64 21.69 6.27
C ALA A 156 -3.36 20.73 7.23
N ALA A 157 -4.60 21.02 7.59
CA ALA A 157 -5.42 20.05 8.30
C ALA A 157 -5.71 18.83 7.39
N GLY A 158 -5.57 17.62 7.94
CA GLY A 158 -6.11 16.41 7.33
C GLY A 158 -7.51 16.11 7.84
N LEU A 159 -7.94 14.85 7.72
CA LEU A 159 -9.21 14.35 8.25
C LEU A 159 -9.14 14.00 9.74
N GLY A 160 -7.94 13.84 10.31
CA GLY A 160 -7.80 13.50 11.73
C GLY A 160 -8.24 12.08 12.09
N LEU A 161 -8.23 11.14 11.14
CA LEU A 161 -8.52 9.72 11.39
C LEU A 161 -7.48 9.08 12.32
N LEU A 162 -6.22 9.51 12.18
CA LEU A 162 -5.14 9.25 13.12
C LEU A 162 -4.71 10.57 13.75
N GLU A 163 -5.10 10.77 15.01
CA GLU A 163 -4.81 11.98 15.75
C GLU A 163 -3.33 12.10 16.11
N GLN A 164 -2.87 13.32 16.43
CA GLN A 164 -1.49 13.60 16.88
C GLN A 164 -0.38 13.05 15.98
N THR A 165 -0.67 12.84 14.69
CA THR A 165 0.31 12.39 13.71
C THR A 165 0.42 13.35 12.54
N VAL A 166 1.57 13.27 11.87
CA VAL A 166 1.81 13.78 10.52
C VAL A 166 2.35 12.65 9.66
N ILE A 167 1.68 12.40 8.53
CA ILE A 167 2.03 11.31 7.62
C ILE A 167 2.67 11.86 6.35
N ASP A 168 3.83 11.31 6.03
CA ASP A 168 4.52 11.50 4.77
C ASP A 168 4.70 10.17 4.04
N GLN A 169 4.61 10.21 2.72
CA GLN A 169 4.52 9.05 1.82
C GLN A 169 5.64 9.14 0.77
N HIS A 170 5.84 8.10 -0.04
CA HIS A 170 7.01 7.97 -0.93
C HIS A 170 8.31 8.33 -0.21
N PHE A 171 8.42 7.90 1.06
CA PHE A 171 9.20 8.61 2.06
C PHE A 171 10.71 8.55 1.78
N ASP A 172 11.27 7.35 1.77
CA ASP A 172 12.68 7.14 1.42
C ASP A 172 12.94 7.49 -0.05
N GLN A 173 12.04 7.07 -0.95
CA GLN A 173 12.20 7.20 -2.41
C GLN A 173 12.29 8.66 -2.87
N ARG A 174 11.74 9.60 -2.09
CA ARG A 174 11.81 11.04 -2.36
C ARG A 174 12.62 11.81 -1.32
N ASN A 175 13.41 11.12 -0.50
CA ASN A 175 14.29 11.71 0.52
C ASN A 175 13.53 12.73 1.39
N ARG A 176 12.45 12.29 2.05
CA ARG A 176 11.53 13.17 2.79
C ARG A 176 11.82 13.28 4.29
N TYR A 177 12.96 12.75 4.73
CA TYR A 177 13.41 12.79 6.13
C TYR A 177 13.46 14.20 6.71
N GLY A 178 14.17 15.13 6.06
CA GLY A 178 14.39 16.48 6.59
C GLY A 178 13.10 17.28 6.71
N ARG A 179 12.16 17.11 5.77
CA ARG A 179 10.89 17.83 5.84
C ARG A 179 9.96 17.27 6.92
N LEU A 180 9.90 15.95 7.11
CA LEU A 180 9.11 15.36 8.19
C LEU A 180 9.73 15.68 9.56
N LEU A 181 11.05 15.59 9.69
CA LEU A 181 11.79 15.96 10.89
C LEU A 181 11.60 17.44 11.22
N MET A 182 11.52 18.31 10.21
CA MET A 182 11.20 19.73 10.42
C MET A 182 9.82 19.91 11.06
N ILE A 183 8.79 19.18 10.60
CA ILE A 183 7.44 19.31 11.15
C ILE A 183 7.42 18.92 12.63
N VAL A 184 7.96 17.75 12.98
CA VAL A 184 7.99 17.31 14.39
C VAL A 184 8.86 18.21 15.26
N SER A 185 9.86 18.87 14.67
CA SER A 185 10.68 19.87 15.38
C SER A 185 9.94 21.17 15.64
N GLN A 186 8.93 21.51 14.83
CA GLN A 186 8.04 22.65 15.02
C GLN A 186 6.82 22.31 15.89
N SER A 187 6.45 21.03 15.95
CA SER A 187 5.27 20.56 16.66
C SER A 187 5.58 19.23 17.37
N PRO A 188 6.29 19.26 18.51
CA PRO A 188 6.69 18.05 19.25
C PRO A 188 5.53 17.21 19.79
N GLN A 189 4.29 17.72 19.75
CA GLN A 189 3.11 16.91 20.04
C GLN A 189 2.85 15.84 18.95
N LEU A 190 3.33 16.08 17.72
CA LEU A 190 3.07 15.21 16.58
C LEU A 190 4.10 14.09 16.47
N LEU A 191 3.63 12.87 16.29
CA LEU A 191 4.44 11.75 15.86
C LEU A 191 4.58 11.80 14.32
N GLY A 192 5.81 11.77 13.83
CA GLY A 192 6.09 11.80 12.39
C GLY A 192 6.14 10.40 11.82
N MET A 193 5.30 10.11 10.82
CA MET A 193 5.26 8.81 10.16
C MET A 193 5.64 8.94 8.69
N GLY A 194 6.78 8.38 8.31
CA GLY A 194 7.20 8.24 6.91
C GLY A 194 6.89 6.85 6.40
N VAL A 195 6.10 6.72 5.33
CA VAL A 195 5.73 5.44 4.73
C VAL A 195 6.33 5.33 3.33
N ASP A 196 7.11 4.27 3.11
CA ASP A 196 7.77 4.02 1.83
C ASP A 196 6.79 3.54 0.73
N GLU A 197 7.24 3.65 -0.51
CA GLU A 197 6.53 3.05 -1.65
C GLU A 197 6.30 1.55 -1.45
N ASP A 198 5.16 1.06 -1.95
CA ASP A 198 4.73 -0.35 -1.84
C ASP A 198 4.82 -0.89 -0.40
N THR A 199 4.49 -0.02 0.56
CA THR A 199 4.47 -0.28 2.01
C THR A 199 3.21 0.32 2.61
N SER A 200 2.64 -0.36 3.61
CA SER A 200 1.48 0.10 4.37
C SER A 200 1.73 -0.01 5.86
N ALA A 201 1.41 1.07 6.57
CA ALA A 201 1.14 1.06 8.00
C ALA A 201 -0.36 0.73 8.19
N ILE A 202 -0.64 -0.44 8.75
CA ILE A 202 -2.00 -0.84 9.13
C ILE A 202 -2.17 -0.50 10.61
N VAL A 203 -3.11 0.38 10.95
CA VAL A 203 -3.37 0.83 12.32
C VAL A 203 -4.71 0.30 12.77
N GLU A 204 -4.70 -0.44 13.88
CA GLU A 204 -5.85 -1.08 14.50
C GLU A 204 -6.04 -0.54 15.92
N ASP A 205 -7.29 -0.49 16.37
CA ASP A 205 -7.61 -0.27 17.78
C ASP A 205 -7.48 -1.61 18.53
N VAL A 206 -6.48 -1.70 19.39
CA VAL A 206 -6.24 -2.87 20.25
C VAL A 206 -6.36 -2.39 21.68
N ASP A 207 -7.44 -2.77 22.35
CA ASP A 207 -7.74 -2.40 23.74
C ASP A 207 -7.66 -0.87 24.01
N GLY A 208 -8.08 -0.05 23.04
CA GLY A 208 -8.05 1.41 23.12
C GLY A 208 -6.71 2.05 22.72
N HIS A 209 -5.75 1.26 22.25
CA HIS A 209 -4.47 1.74 21.73
C HIS A 209 -4.43 1.69 20.21
N ASP A 210 -3.83 2.69 19.57
CA ASP A 210 -3.52 2.67 18.15
C ASP A 210 -2.26 1.84 17.91
N VAL A 211 -2.44 0.59 17.48
CA VAL A 211 -1.35 -0.35 17.21
C VAL A 211 -1.12 -0.45 15.71
N LEU A 212 0.09 -0.11 15.29
CA LEU A 212 0.56 -0.16 13.92
C LEU A 212 1.26 -1.47 13.62
N ARG A 213 0.94 -2.09 12.48
CA ARG A 213 1.67 -3.20 11.87
C ARG A 213 2.11 -2.83 10.45
N VAL A 214 3.35 -3.19 10.10
CA VAL A 214 3.89 -2.89 8.77
C VAL A 214 3.70 -4.06 7.80
N VAL A 215 3.25 -3.75 6.59
CA VAL A 215 3.15 -4.70 5.45
C VAL A 215 3.79 -4.07 4.22
N GLY A 216 4.40 -4.90 3.37
CA GLY A 216 4.92 -4.47 2.07
C GLY A 216 6.43 -4.60 1.95
N ARG A 217 7.04 -3.85 1.03
CA ARG A 217 8.43 -4.05 0.61
C ARG A 217 9.45 -3.14 1.30
N GLY A 218 9.03 -1.94 1.71
CA GLY A 218 9.88 -0.95 2.36
C GLY A 218 9.71 -0.97 3.88
N ALA A 219 9.82 0.21 4.48
CA ALA A 219 9.64 0.39 5.91
C ALA A 219 8.65 1.52 6.23
N VAL A 220 8.19 1.52 7.47
CA VAL A 220 7.56 2.67 8.11
C VAL A 220 8.57 3.28 9.08
N THR A 221 8.88 4.55 8.87
CA THR A 221 9.79 5.31 9.74
C THR A 221 8.99 6.17 10.70
N ILE A 222 9.22 6.01 12.01
CA ILE A 222 8.63 6.84 13.05
C ILE A 222 9.68 7.79 13.61
N PHE A 223 9.37 9.08 13.59
CA PHE A 223 10.05 10.09 14.40
C PHE A 223 9.21 10.37 15.64
N ASP A 224 9.72 9.98 16.80
CA ASP A 224 9.16 10.32 18.09
C ASP A 224 9.93 11.50 18.70
N PRO A 225 9.31 12.71 18.74
CA PRO A 225 9.93 13.89 19.31
C PRO A 225 9.67 14.07 20.82
N THR A 226 9.22 13.05 21.56
CA THR A 226 8.86 13.16 22.99
C THR A 226 9.92 13.88 23.84
N HIS A 227 11.20 13.67 23.54
CA HIS A 227 12.33 14.25 24.26
C HIS A 227 13.12 15.27 23.44
N ILE A 228 12.50 15.87 22.42
CA ILE A 228 13.20 16.77 21.51
C ILE A 228 13.63 18.08 22.19
N VAL A 229 14.87 18.48 21.93
CA VAL A 229 15.38 19.84 22.10
C VAL A 229 15.48 20.47 20.71
N THR A 230 14.77 21.57 20.51
CA THR A 230 14.63 22.24 19.21
C THR A 230 14.76 23.76 19.31
N ASN A 231 15.32 24.39 18.27
CA ASN A 231 15.37 25.85 18.11
C ASN A 231 14.36 26.35 17.05
N ALA A 232 13.37 25.53 16.68
CA ALA A 232 12.50 25.83 15.54
C ALA A 232 11.72 27.14 15.66
N TYR A 233 11.47 27.63 16.89
CA TYR A 233 10.82 28.91 17.13
C TYR A 233 11.70 30.13 16.82
N GLU A 234 13.03 29.98 16.80
CA GLU A 234 14.00 31.05 16.49
C GLU A 234 14.50 30.98 15.04
N ALA A 235 14.40 29.80 14.41
CA ALA A 235 14.92 29.57 13.07
C ALA A 235 14.24 30.48 12.04
N ARG A 236 15.05 31.12 11.18
CA ARG A 236 14.57 32.04 10.15
C ARG A 236 14.88 31.53 8.75
N ARG A 237 14.02 31.88 7.80
CA ARG A 237 14.18 31.66 6.35
C ARG A 237 14.31 30.18 5.97
N SER A 238 15.51 29.72 5.63
CA SER A 238 15.80 28.33 5.24
C SER A 238 16.95 27.77 6.09
N ALA A 239 17.14 28.33 7.29
CA ALA A 239 18.16 27.87 8.22
C ALA A 239 17.87 26.43 8.68
N PRO A 240 18.91 25.62 8.88
CA PRO A 240 18.78 24.32 9.53
C PRO A 240 18.17 24.44 10.93
N LEU A 241 17.43 23.40 11.33
CA LEU A 241 16.88 23.30 12.67
C LEU A 241 17.77 22.44 13.56
N LEU A 242 17.93 22.86 14.82
CA LEU A 242 18.36 21.97 15.90
C LEU A 242 17.20 21.01 16.18
N SER A 243 17.48 19.71 16.12
CA SER A 243 16.53 18.64 16.41
C SER A 243 17.29 17.52 17.13
N SER A 244 17.50 17.67 18.44
CA SER A 244 18.25 16.71 19.26
C SER A 244 17.31 15.93 20.17
N GLY A 245 17.51 14.63 20.36
CA GLY A 245 16.64 13.80 21.22
C GLY A 245 15.39 13.24 20.55
N VAL A 246 15.30 13.29 19.22
CA VAL A 246 14.28 12.56 18.45
C VAL A 246 14.64 11.08 18.42
N VAL A 247 13.71 10.22 18.82
CA VAL A 247 13.87 8.76 18.68
C VAL A 247 13.41 8.36 17.29
N LEU A 248 14.27 7.60 16.60
CA LEU A 248 14.01 7.09 15.26
C LEU A 248 13.71 5.58 15.35
N HIS A 249 12.53 5.19 14.90
CA HIS A 249 12.21 3.78 14.67
C HIS A 249 12.07 3.55 13.16
N VAL A 250 12.73 2.52 12.64
CA VAL A 250 12.57 2.06 11.26
C VAL A 250 11.98 0.66 11.33
N LEU A 251 10.71 0.54 10.92
CA LEU A 251 9.89 -0.64 11.10
C LEU A 251 9.75 -1.36 9.74
N PRO A 252 10.43 -2.50 9.51
CA PRO A 252 10.23 -3.30 8.31
C PRO A 252 8.91 -4.08 8.39
N ALA A 253 8.54 -4.75 7.29
CA ALA A 253 7.38 -5.64 7.27
C ALA A 253 7.36 -6.64 8.45
N GLY A 254 6.19 -6.84 9.04
CA GLY A 254 5.97 -7.67 10.22
C GLY A 254 6.24 -6.98 11.56
N ALA A 255 6.90 -5.82 11.57
CA ALA A 255 7.10 -5.06 12.80
C ALA A 255 5.78 -4.46 13.31
N THR A 256 5.62 -4.45 14.63
CA THR A 256 4.47 -3.85 15.33
C THR A 256 4.94 -2.75 16.27
N PHE A 257 4.19 -1.66 16.34
CA PHE A 257 4.50 -0.50 17.16
C PHE A 257 3.21 0.10 17.73
N ASP A 258 3.18 0.34 19.03
CA ASP A 258 2.06 1.01 19.70
C ASP A 258 2.27 2.53 19.60
N LEU A 259 1.43 3.20 18.82
CA LEU A 259 1.49 4.64 18.58
C LEU A 259 1.01 5.44 19.80
N THR A 260 0.18 4.84 20.66
CA THR A 260 -0.35 5.46 21.87
C THR A 260 0.73 5.51 22.95
N THR A 261 1.40 4.39 23.22
CA THR A 261 2.49 4.33 24.20
C THR A 261 3.85 4.72 23.62
N ARG A 262 3.95 4.84 22.29
CA ARG A 262 5.17 5.09 21.53
C ARG A 262 6.25 4.03 21.78
N THR A 263 5.83 2.77 21.85
CA THR A 263 6.73 1.65 22.13
C THR A 263 6.72 0.62 21.01
N PHE A 264 7.89 0.02 20.79
CA PHE A 264 7.96 -1.17 19.94
C PHE A 264 7.26 -2.32 20.64
N VAL A 265 6.35 -2.99 19.93
CA VAL A 265 5.68 -4.19 20.43
C VAL A 265 6.51 -5.38 19.95
N PRO A 266 7.19 -6.11 20.86
CA PRO A 266 7.92 -7.30 20.46
C PRO A 266 6.96 -8.28 19.79
N ALA A 267 7.38 -8.85 18.66
CA ALA A 267 6.61 -9.90 18.02
C ALA A 267 6.39 -11.03 19.04
N THR A 268 5.16 -11.17 19.52
CA THR A 268 4.76 -12.43 20.16
C THR A 268 4.63 -13.39 19.00
N THR A 269 5.42 -14.45 18.97
CA THR A 269 5.51 -15.41 17.86
C THR A 269 4.11 -15.92 17.47
N LEU A 270 3.44 -15.24 16.55
CA LEU A 270 2.21 -15.70 15.93
C LEU A 270 2.63 -16.57 14.76
N VAL A 271 2.43 -17.86 14.95
CA VAL A 271 2.87 -18.96 14.10
C VAL A 271 2.21 -18.89 12.72
N HIS A 272 2.73 -18.06 11.81
CA HIS A 272 2.41 -18.08 10.36
C HIS A 272 3.65 -18.16 9.45
N ASP A 273 4.85 -18.31 10.03
CA ASP A 273 6.11 -18.28 9.27
C ASP A 273 6.47 -19.59 8.56
N ALA A 274 5.78 -20.70 8.82
CA ALA A 274 6.18 -21.98 8.23
C ALA A 274 6.02 -22.00 6.71
N ASP A 275 4.94 -21.44 6.18
CA ASP A 275 4.65 -21.47 4.74
C ASP A 275 5.42 -20.39 3.98
N GLU A 276 5.55 -19.17 4.53
CA GLU A 276 6.29 -18.08 3.87
C GLU A 276 7.82 -18.29 3.90
N ALA A 277 8.37 -18.80 5.02
CA ALA A 277 9.80 -19.13 5.09
C ALA A 277 10.15 -20.29 4.14
N GLN A 278 9.22 -21.23 3.96
CA GLN A 278 9.41 -22.36 3.05
C GLN A 278 9.34 -21.93 1.57
N GLU A 279 8.40 -21.07 1.19
CA GLU A 279 8.36 -20.48 -0.17
C GLU A 279 9.62 -19.66 -0.49
N GLN A 280 10.13 -18.87 0.46
CA GLN A 280 11.35 -18.08 0.26
C GLN A 280 12.60 -18.96 0.18
N ALA A 281 12.65 -20.04 0.95
CA ALA A 281 13.73 -21.02 0.91
C ALA A 281 13.74 -21.80 -0.43
N GLU A 282 12.56 -22.21 -0.92
CA GLU A 282 12.40 -22.90 -2.20
C GLU A 282 12.79 -22.00 -3.37
N ALA A 283 12.31 -20.75 -3.40
CA ALA A 283 12.68 -19.78 -4.43
C ALA A 283 14.19 -19.48 -4.44
N SER A 284 14.81 -19.38 -3.26
CA SER A 284 16.25 -19.19 -3.11
C SER A 284 17.06 -20.41 -3.56
N HIS A 285 16.55 -21.62 -3.30
CA HIS A 285 17.15 -22.86 -3.74
C HIS A 285 17.12 -23.01 -5.27
N ASP A 286 15.98 -22.68 -5.89
CA ASP A 286 15.83 -22.71 -7.34
C ASP A 286 16.72 -21.69 -8.06
N LEU A 287 16.88 -20.49 -7.50
CA LEU A 287 17.80 -19.48 -8.05
C LEU A 287 19.26 -19.95 -8.00
N ARG A 288 19.67 -20.58 -6.89
CA ARG A 288 21.02 -21.16 -6.72
C ARG A 288 21.25 -22.35 -7.64
N ARG A 289 20.22 -23.13 -7.92
CA ARG A 289 20.27 -24.23 -8.90
C ARG A 289 20.44 -23.69 -10.32
N LEU A 290 19.64 -22.70 -10.71
CA LEU A 290 19.73 -22.05 -12.02
C LEU A 290 21.11 -21.41 -12.25
N ALA A 291 21.65 -20.73 -11.22
CA ALA A 291 22.98 -20.12 -11.29
C ALA A 291 24.10 -21.17 -11.44
N ARG A 292 23.99 -22.32 -10.76
CA ARG A 292 24.93 -23.44 -10.92
C ARG A 292 24.84 -24.08 -12.29
N ASP A 293 23.63 -24.26 -12.83
CA ASP A 293 23.42 -24.83 -14.15
C ASP A 293 23.96 -23.91 -15.26
N ILE A 294 23.86 -22.58 -15.07
CA ILE A 294 24.46 -21.58 -15.98
C ILE A 294 25.99 -21.63 -15.90
N ALA A 295 26.57 -21.76 -14.70
CA ALA A 295 28.02 -21.83 -14.52
C ALA A 295 28.63 -23.14 -15.02
N ALA A 296 27.92 -24.28 -14.89
CA ALA A 296 28.39 -25.59 -15.32
C ALA A 296 28.32 -25.79 -16.85
N ALA A 297 27.54 -24.98 -17.56
CA ALA A 297 27.32 -25.16 -19.00
C ALA A 297 28.35 -24.50 -19.91
N ASP A 298 29.27 -23.68 -19.38
CA ASP A 298 30.36 -22.95 -20.09
C ASP A 298 29.97 -22.46 -21.52
N ALA A 299 28.73 -22.01 -21.64
CA ALA A 299 28.11 -21.66 -22.90
C ALA A 299 27.79 -20.18 -22.88
N SER A 300 28.43 -19.43 -23.77
CA SER A 300 28.15 -18.00 -23.95
C SER A 300 26.64 -17.74 -24.07
N PRO A 301 26.12 -16.58 -23.61
CA PRO A 301 24.69 -16.25 -23.70
C PRO A 301 24.07 -16.41 -25.10
N SER A 302 24.92 -16.33 -26.15
CA SER A 302 24.55 -16.56 -27.55
C SER A 302 24.33 -18.03 -27.94
N ALA A 303 24.91 -19.00 -27.21
CA ALA A 303 24.68 -20.43 -27.38
C ALA A 303 23.35 -20.87 -26.74
N LEU A 304 23.03 -20.35 -25.55
CA LEU A 304 21.76 -20.62 -24.86
C LEU A 304 20.54 -20.12 -25.66
N ARG A 305 20.61 -18.89 -26.20
CA ARG A 305 19.57 -18.34 -27.09
C ARG A 305 19.36 -19.18 -28.35
N ARG A 306 20.42 -19.73 -28.95
CA ARG A 306 20.34 -20.63 -30.12
C ARG A 306 19.68 -21.96 -29.80
N ARG A 307 19.90 -22.50 -28.60
CA ARG A 307 19.32 -23.78 -28.16
C ARG A 307 17.82 -23.65 -27.85
N LEU A 308 17.41 -22.56 -27.19
CA LEU A 308 16.00 -22.24 -26.95
C LEU A 308 15.23 -21.98 -28.26
N ALA A 309 15.87 -21.35 -29.26
CA ALA A 309 15.28 -21.16 -30.58
C ALA A 309 15.09 -22.48 -31.36
N ARG A 310 15.99 -23.47 -31.19
CA ARG A 310 15.87 -24.80 -31.80
C ARG A 310 14.80 -25.67 -31.13
N SER A 311 14.61 -25.51 -29.82
CA SER A 311 13.56 -26.22 -29.06
C SER A 311 12.14 -25.81 -29.48
N ARG A 312 11.94 -24.62 -30.05
CA ARG A 312 10.63 -24.13 -30.53
C ARG A 312 10.31 -24.53 -31.98
N LYS A 313 11.20 -25.25 -32.68
CA LYS A 313 11.07 -25.49 -34.14
C LYS A 313 11.01 -26.96 -34.56
N LYS A 314 10.49 -27.86 -33.71
CA LYS A 314 10.14 -29.24 -34.12
C LYS A 314 8.61 -29.33 -34.26
N PRO A 315 8.05 -29.54 -35.47
CA PRO A 315 6.66 -29.93 -35.65
C PRO A 315 6.51 -31.44 -35.35
N ASP A 316 5.47 -31.79 -34.60
CA ASP A 316 5.05 -33.18 -34.40
C ASP A 316 4.70 -33.83 -35.74
N THR A 317 5.43 -34.87 -36.11
CA THR A 317 5.03 -35.83 -37.14
C THR A 317 4.67 -37.11 -36.40
N ALA A 318 3.37 -37.33 -36.22
CA ALA A 318 2.84 -38.60 -35.73
C ALA A 318 2.91 -39.65 -36.85
N PRO A 319 3.32 -40.90 -36.59
CA PRO A 319 3.28 -41.95 -37.59
C PRO A 319 1.86 -42.57 -37.70
N VAL A 320 1.46 -42.80 -38.95
CA VAL A 320 0.26 -43.49 -39.42
C VAL A 320 0.31 -44.99 -39.03
N PRO A 321 -0.79 -45.64 -38.62
CA PRO A 321 -0.82 -47.08 -38.39
C PRO A 321 -0.85 -47.85 -39.71
N ALA A 322 -0.02 -48.88 -39.82
CA ALA A 322 0.03 -49.77 -40.98
C ALA A 322 -1.25 -50.61 -41.08
N THR A 323 -1.98 -50.44 -42.17
CA THR A 323 -3.02 -51.34 -42.67
C THR A 323 -2.36 -52.59 -43.26
N SER A 324 -2.62 -53.76 -42.69
CA SER A 324 -2.35 -55.05 -43.35
C SER A 324 -3.53 -55.40 -44.27
N THR A 325 -3.31 -55.32 -45.57
CA THR A 325 -4.14 -55.99 -46.57
C THR A 325 -3.43 -57.28 -46.97
N ASP A 326 -4.10 -58.42 -46.82
CA ASP A 326 -4.01 -59.43 -47.88
C ASP A 326 -5.31 -60.28 -47.93
N PRO A 327 -5.94 -60.43 -49.11
CA PRO A 327 -7.06 -61.33 -49.33
C PRO A 327 -6.57 -62.65 -49.94
N HIS A 328 -6.97 -63.79 -49.38
CA HIS A 328 -7.01 -65.03 -50.16
C HIS A 328 -8.29 -65.81 -49.84
N MET A 329 -8.95 -66.19 -50.94
CA MET A 329 -10.24 -66.84 -51.04
C MET A 329 -10.20 -68.34 -50.73
N ASP A 330 -11.42 -68.85 -50.49
CA ASP A 330 -11.98 -70.17 -50.80
C ASP A 330 -11.75 -71.37 -49.87
N GLY A 331 -12.89 -71.97 -49.46
CA GLY A 331 -13.00 -73.42 -49.25
C GLY A 331 -13.78 -73.87 -48.00
N ALA A 332 -15.04 -74.27 -48.20
CA ALA A 332 -15.91 -75.07 -47.31
C ALA A 332 -15.31 -76.49 -47.02
N PRO A 333 -15.99 -77.49 -46.38
CA PRO A 333 -17.33 -77.53 -45.77
C PRO A 333 -17.38 -78.22 -44.38
N SER A 334 -18.55 -78.20 -43.73
CA SER A 334 -19.28 -79.31 -43.05
C SER A 334 -20.24 -78.74 -42.01
#